data_AF-A0A9W9Z8N4-F1
#
_entry.id   AF-A0A9W9Z8N4-F1
#
_cell.length_a   1.000
_cell.length_b   1.000
_cell.length_c   1.000
_cell.angle_alpha   90.00
_cell.angle_beta   90.00
_cell.angle_gamma   90.00
#
_symmetry.space_group_name_H-M   'P 1'
#
loop_
_entity.id
_entity.type
_entity.pdbx_description
1 polymer ?
#
loop_
_entity_poly.entity_id
_entity_poly.type
_entity_poly.pdbx_seq_one_letter_code
_entity_poly.pdbx_strand_id
1 'polypeptide(L)'
;MLLCWNVGWFNCDRDDVRRLGPKEMYLHLQRYHACNGIGSAFVHSIPLFAVLRFMVGFWPDRSDAVALHFRHGIGWASKRTAVGNMIYFFYNGFQMLFFLIAYFERDWRILILAVTVPAILLFPFWKLIPESPRWLVAHDRLDEAQSVIEAFGGKKNKPLNSEVLRALLEDVRRDQLQRERQAKKYTPIDLFRPPKMRKWTAIMCYQWYEIFL
;
A
#
# COMPACT_ATOMS: atom_id res chain seq x y z
N MET A 1 15.23 3.69 -6.79
CA MET A 1 13.80 3.67 -6.37
C MET A 1 13.52 4.11 -4.93
N LEU A 2 14.45 4.03 -3.96
CA LEU A 2 14.33 4.79 -2.68
C LEU A 2 14.29 6.32 -2.91
N LEU A 3 14.79 6.78 -4.06
CA LEU A 3 14.60 8.14 -4.57
C LEU A 3 13.16 8.42 -5.03
N CYS A 4 12.44 7.48 -5.65
CA CYS A 4 11.02 7.72 -5.99
C CYS A 4 10.13 7.84 -4.76
N TRP A 5 10.60 7.36 -3.60
CA TRP A 5 9.93 7.57 -2.32
C TRP A 5 10.21 8.93 -1.68
N ASN A 6 11.26 9.63 -2.11
CA ASN A 6 11.76 10.82 -1.40
C ASN A 6 11.97 12.04 -2.32
N VAL A 7 11.74 11.89 -3.63
CA VAL A 7 11.77 12.98 -4.61
C VAL A 7 10.37 13.59 -4.71
N GLY A 8 10.03 14.39 -3.70
CA GLY A 8 9.42 15.72 -3.78
C GLY A 8 8.22 16.04 -4.67
N TRP A 9 7.60 15.10 -5.39
CA TRP A 9 6.54 15.44 -6.33
C TRP A 9 5.20 14.84 -5.92
N PHE A 10 4.43 15.72 -5.26
CA PHE A 10 3.14 15.58 -4.56
C PHE A 10 3.20 14.99 -3.14
N ASN A 11 3.27 15.89 -2.15
CA ASN A 11 2.89 15.74 -0.73
C ASN A 11 1.79 14.68 -0.52
N CYS A 12 2.19 13.42 -0.37
CA CYS A 12 1.57 12.56 0.61
C CYS A 12 2.66 12.45 1.67
N ASP A 13 2.72 13.48 2.51
CA ASP A 13 3.80 13.60 3.47
C ASP A 13 3.71 12.38 4.41
N ARG A 14 4.81 12.04 5.08
CA ARG A 14 4.75 11.12 6.23
C ARG A 14 3.66 11.57 7.21
N ASP A 15 3.34 12.86 7.19
CA ASP A 15 2.29 13.50 7.96
C ASP A 15 0.87 13.19 7.46
N ASP A 16 0.64 12.96 6.16
CA ASP A 16 -0.69 12.61 5.64
C ASP A 16 -1.07 11.17 5.96
N VAL A 17 -0.13 10.23 5.84
CA VAL A 17 -0.34 8.83 6.28
C VAL A 17 -0.47 8.74 7.80
N ARG A 18 0.21 9.62 8.55
CA ARG A 18 -0.02 9.77 10.00
C ARG A 18 -1.42 10.31 10.29
N ARG A 19 -1.87 11.35 9.59
CA ARG A 19 -3.19 11.97 9.85
C ARG A 19 -4.37 11.08 9.48
N LEU A 20 -4.34 10.45 8.30
CA LEU A 20 -5.51 9.74 7.75
C LEU A 20 -5.51 8.24 8.07
N GLY A 21 -4.35 7.64 8.26
CA GLY A 21 -4.22 6.19 8.38
C GLY A 21 -3.98 5.50 7.03
N PRO A 22 -3.16 4.43 6.99
CA PRO A 22 -2.86 3.68 5.77
C PRO A 22 -4.10 3.16 5.04
N LYS A 23 -5.12 2.68 5.76
CA LYS A 23 -6.35 2.13 5.16
C LYS A 23 -7.14 3.20 4.43
N GLU A 24 -7.41 4.32 5.09
CA GLU A 24 -8.21 5.42 4.54
C GLU A 24 -7.46 6.09 3.40
N MET A 25 -6.15 6.28 3.54
CA MET A 25 -5.30 6.77 2.44
C MET A 25 -5.44 5.87 1.22
N TYR A 26 -5.27 4.55 1.38
CA TYR A 26 -5.43 3.60 0.27
C TYR A 26 -6.83 3.71 -0.37
N LEU A 27 -7.88 3.86 0.44
CA LEU A 27 -9.25 3.99 -0.05
C LEU A 27 -9.48 5.29 -0.84
N HIS A 28 -8.95 6.42 -0.36
CA HIS A 28 -8.99 7.69 -1.09
C HIS A 28 -8.26 7.59 -2.43
N LEU A 29 -7.08 6.98 -2.42
CA LEU A 29 -6.32 6.73 -3.63
C LEU A 29 -7.15 5.85 -4.59
N GLN A 30 -7.72 4.75 -4.11
CA GLN A 30 -8.46 3.82 -4.96
C GLN A 30 -9.73 4.45 -5.56
N ARG A 31 -10.44 5.29 -4.80
CA ARG A 31 -11.61 6.06 -5.29
C ARG A 31 -11.21 7.00 -6.42
N TYR A 32 -10.11 7.73 -6.26
CA TYR A 32 -9.59 8.62 -7.31
C TYR A 32 -9.27 7.84 -8.58
N HIS A 33 -8.56 6.71 -8.46
CA HIS A 33 -8.23 5.85 -9.60
C HIS A 33 -9.49 5.34 -10.32
N ALA A 34 -10.49 4.87 -9.57
CA ALA A 34 -11.76 4.40 -10.12
C ALA A 34 -12.53 5.50 -10.88
N CYS A 35 -12.60 6.72 -10.32
CA CYS A 35 -13.26 7.85 -10.98
C CYS A 35 -12.60 8.20 -12.30
N ASN A 36 -11.26 8.27 -12.34
CA ASN A 36 -10.51 8.56 -13.57
C ASN A 36 -10.62 7.41 -14.59
N GLY A 37 -10.62 6.15 -14.13
CA GLY A 37 -10.82 4.97 -14.97
C GLY A 37 -12.17 4.99 -15.68
N ILE A 38 -13.27 5.14 -14.93
CA ILE A 38 -14.63 5.24 -15.48
C ILE A 38 -14.73 6.46 -16.40
N GLY A 39 -14.28 7.63 -15.94
CA GLY A 39 -14.33 8.86 -16.72
C GLY A 39 -13.65 8.70 -18.08
N SER A 40 -12.48 8.04 -18.12
CA SER A 40 -11.74 7.81 -19.37
C SER A 40 -12.50 6.91 -20.36
N ALA A 41 -13.40 6.04 -19.91
CA ALA A 41 -14.18 5.17 -20.80
C ALA A 41 -15.30 5.91 -21.55
N PHE A 42 -15.83 7.01 -21.00
CA PHE A 42 -16.95 7.76 -21.59
C PHE A 42 -16.53 9.02 -22.36
N VAL A 43 -15.24 9.40 -22.29
CA VAL A 43 -14.74 10.59 -22.96
C VAL A 43 -14.52 10.35 -24.46
N HIS A 44 -15.03 11.27 -25.28
CA HIS A 44 -14.87 11.25 -26.75
C HIS A 44 -13.76 12.20 -27.24
N SER A 45 -13.27 13.09 -26.37
CA SER A 45 -12.16 14.02 -26.66
C SER A 45 -10.81 13.37 -26.37
N ILE A 46 -9.94 13.24 -27.39
CA ILE A 46 -8.61 12.62 -27.27
C ILE A 46 -7.71 13.35 -26.25
N PRO A 47 -7.63 14.69 -26.21
CA PRO A 47 -6.83 15.39 -25.19
C PRO A 47 -7.28 15.09 -23.76
N LEU A 48 -8.60 15.12 -23.51
CA LEU A 48 -9.15 14.82 -22.19
C LEU A 48 -8.93 13.35 -21.82
N PHE A 49 -9.07 12.44 -22.78
CA PHE A 49 -8.76 11.04 -22.59
C PHE A 49 -7.29 10.82 -22.20
N ALA A 50 -6.35 11.47 -22.89
CA ALA A 50 -4.92 11.40 -22.57
C ALA A 50 -4.61 11.90 -21.15
N VAL A 51 -5.20 13.03 -20.75
CA VAL A 51 -5.03 13.58 -19.39
C VAL A 51 -5.55 12.59 -18.32
N LEU A 52 -6.75 12.04 -18.52
CA LEU A 52 -7.32 11.07 -17.57
C LEU A 52 -6.47 9.79 -17.50
N ARG A 53 -5.96 9.31 -18.65
CA ARG A 53 -5.09 8.12 -18.67
C ARG A 53 -3.73 8.37 -18.04
N PHE A 54 -3.18 9.56 -18.21
CA PHE A 54 -1.97 9.98 -17.50
C PHE A 54 -2.20 9.97 -15.98
N MET A 55 -3.35 10.51 -15.52
CA MET A 55 -3.73 10.48 -14.10
C MET A 55 -3.93 9.05 -13.57
N VAL A 56 -4.52 8.16 -14.37
CA VAL A 56 -4.66 6.73 -14.05
C VAL A 56 -3.29 6.07 -13.91
N GLY A 57 -2.35 6.31 -14.83
CA GLY A 57 -1.02 5.69 -14.79
C GLY A 57 -0.14 6.13 -13.62
N PHE A 58 -0.33 7.35 -13.12
CA PHE A 58 0.51 7.92 -12.05
C PHE A 58 0.20 7.36 -10.65
N TRP A 59 -0.96 6.74 -10.46
CA TRP A 59 -1.54 6.46 -9.15
C TRP A 59 -1.32 5.04 -8.57
N PRO A 60 -1.26 3.96 -9.38
CA PRO A 60 -1.03 2.60 -8.91
C PRO A 60 0.21 2.45 -8.02
N ASP A 61 1.31 3.09 -8.42
CA ASP A 61 2.57 3.06 -7.67
C ASP A 61 2.42 3.58 -6.23
N ARG A 62 1.50 4.54 -6.01
CA ARG A 62 1.20 5.07 -4.67
C ARG A 62 0.35 4.11 -3.85
N SER A 63 -0.66 3.50 -4.46
CA SER A 63 -1.50 2.52 -3.76
C SER A 63 -0.68 1.32 -3.28
N ASP A 64 0.29 0.86 -4.06
CA ASP A 64 1.16 -0.25 -3.69
C ASP A 64 2.11 0.09 -2.54
N ALA A 65 2.63 1.31 -2.51
CA ALA A 65 3.45 1.82 -1.42
C ALA A 65 2.69 1.85 -0.08
N VAL A 66 1.47 2.39 -0.08
CA VAL A 66 0.60 2.43 1.11
C VAL A 66 0.19 1.01 1.54
N ALA A 67 -0.15 0.15 0.58
CA ALA A 67 -0.46 -1.25 0.85
C ALA A 67 0.75 -2.01 1.43
N LEU A 68 1.98 -1.71 0.99
CA LEU A 68 3.20 -2.28 1.55
C LEU A 68 3.39 -1.89 3.02
N HIS A 69 3.17 -0.61 3.36
CA HIS A 69 3.21 -0.16 4.75
C HIS A 69 2.19 -0.88 5.62
N PHE A 70 0.94 -0.95 5.15
CA PHE A 70 -0.13 -1.65 5.82
C PHE A 70 0.21 -3.14 6.05
N ARG A 71 0.74 -3.84 5.04
CA ARG A 71 1.17 -5.25 5.12
C ARG A 71 2.26 -5.48 6.15
N HIS A 72 3.27 -4.62 6.20
CA HIS A 72 4.32 -4.70 7.23
C HIS A 72 3.81 -4.29 8.61
N GLY A 73 2.74 -3.48 8.66
CA GLY A 73 2.03 -3.03 9.84
C GLY A 73 1.36 -4.18 10.61
N ILE A 74 0.84 -5.17 9.90
CA ILE A 74 0.16 -6.31 10.49
C ILE A 74 1.21 -7.35 10.89
N GLY A 75 1.22 -7.75 12.17
CA GLY A 75 2.28 -8.49 12.86
C GLY A 75 2.57 -9.93 12.40
N TRP A 76 2.30 -10.30 11.14
CA TRP A 76 2.56 -11.63 10.56
C TRP A 76 4.05 -11.88 10.27
N ALA A 77 4.94 -11.58 11.21
CA ALA A 77 6.40 -11.61 11.00
C ALA A 77 6.91 -12.92 10.38
N SER A 78 6.36 -14.06 10.79
CA SER A 78 6.72 -15.39 10.27
C SER A 78 6.12 -15.71 8.90
N LYS A 79 5.00 -15.08 8.51
CA LYS A 79 4.28 -15.36 7.25
C LYS A 79 4.33 -14.22 6.23
N ARG A 80 5.16 -13.20 6.45
CA ARG A 80 5.23 -12.00 5.58
C ARG A 80 5.46 -12.35 4.12
N THR A 81 6.41 -13.26 3.84
CA THR A 81 6.72 -13.68 2.46
C THR A 81 5.56 -14.42 1.81
N ALA A 82 4.89 -15.31 2.55
CA ALA A 82 3.73 -16.03 2.03
C ALA A 82 2.56 -15.09 1.70
N VAL A 83 2.27 -14.12 2.57
CA VAL A 83 1.24 -13.10 2.33
C VAL A 83 1.61 -12.21 1.13
N GLY A 84 2.88 -11.83 0.99
CA GLY A 84 3.37 -11.10 -0.17
C GLY A 84 3.19 -11.89 -1.47
N ASN A 85 3.62 -13.15 -1.49
CA ASN A 85 3.52 -14.02 -2.67
C ASN A 85 2.07 -14.30 -3.07
N MET A 86 1.17 -14.44 -2.10
CA MET A 86 -0.26 -14.64 -2.37
C MET A 86 -0.87 -13.48 -3.15
N ILE A 87 -0.46 -12.24 -2.86
CA ILE A 87 -0.93 -11.06 -3.60
C ILE A 87 -0.44 -11.09 -5.05
N TYR A 88 0.83 -11.43 -5.27
CA TYR A 88 1.37 -11.59 -6.62
C TYR A 88 0.67 -12.71 -7.39
N PHE A 89 0.29 -13.80 -6.73
CA PHE A 89 -0.51 -14.86 -7.35
C PHE A 89 -1.86 -14.32 -7.85
N PHE A 90 -2.59 -13.56 -7.03
CA PHE A 90 -3.84 -12.93 -7.45
C PHE A 90 -3.63 -11.89 -8.55
N TYR A 91 -2.59 -11.05 -8.45
CA TYR A 91 -2.26 -10.05 -9.47
C TYR A 91 -2.04 -10.69 -10.85
N ASN A 92 -1.21 -11.73 -10.91
CA ASN A 92 -0.96 -12.47 -12.14
C ASN A 92 -2.21 -13.20 -12.64
N GLY A 93 -3.02 -13.76 -11.75
CA GLY A 93 -4.29 -14.40 -12.10
C GLY A 93 -5.29 -13.42 -12.75
N PHE A 94 -5.45 -12.23 -12.16
CA PHE A 94 -6.30 -11.18 -12.73
C PHE A 94 -5.75 -10.66 -14.07
N GLN A 95 -4.44 -10.52 -14.19
CA GLN A 95 -3.80 -10.11 -15.45
C GLN A 95 -4.04 -11.14 -16.57
N MET A 96 -3.93 -12.43 -16.26
CA MET A 96 -4.23 -13.51 -17.21
C MET A 96 -5.70 -13.51 -17.62
N LEU A 97 -6.62 -13.32 -16.66
CA LEU A 97 -8.04 -13.19 -16.95
C LEU A 97 -8.33 -11.98 -17.85
N PHE A 98 -7.69 -10.84 -17.59
CA PHE A 98 -7.82 -9.64 -18.42
C PHE A 98 -7.38 -9.90 -19.87
N PHE A 99 -6.25 -10.58 -20.09
CA PHE A 99 -5.81 -10.95 -21.43
C PHE A 99 -6.79 -11.88 -22.15
N LEU A 100 -7.43 -12.81 -21.43
CA LEU A 100 -8.49 -13.64 -22.01
C LEU A 100 -9.71 -12.79 -22.42
N ILE A 101 -10.13 -11.84 -21.58
CA ILE A 101 -11.23 -10.93 -21.94
C ILE A 101 -10.86 -10.09 -23.17
N ALA A 102 -9.64 -9.56 -23.23
CA ALA A 102 -9.12 -8.79 -24.35
C ALA A 102 -8.94 -9.61 -25.65
N TYR A 103 -8.95 -10.94 -25.57
CA TYR A 103 -8.97 -11.80 -26.73
C TYR A 103 -10.36 -11.83 -27.39
N PHE A 104 -11.42 -11.91 -26.59
CA PHE A 104 -12.81 -11.94 -27.07
C PHE A 104 -13.38 -10.57 -27.40
N GLU A 105 -13.07 -9.56 -26.59
CA GLU A 105 -13.54 -8.18 -26.76
C GLU A 105 -12.38 -7.26 -27.16
N ARG A 106 -12.56 -6.51 -28.25
CA ARG A 106 -11.52 -5.62 -28.79
C ARG A 106 -11.85 -4.14 -28.57
N ASP A 107 -13.08 -3.81 -28.16
CA ASP A 107 -13.41 -2.45 -27.78
C ASP A 107 -12.63 -2.05 -26.52
N TRP A 108 -11.65 -1.17 -26.73
CA TRP A 108 -10.78 -0.64 -25.69
C TRP A 108 -11.55 0.07 -24.58
N ARG A 109 -12.75 0.61 -24.84
CA ARG A 109 -13.61 1.24 -23.81
C ARG A 109 -14.21 0.19 -22.89
N ILE A 110 -14.70 -0.91 -23.45
CA ILE A 110 -15.22 -2.04 -22.68
C ILE A 110 -14.10 -2.66 -21.85
N LEU A 111 -12.88 -2.76 -22.38
CA LEU A 111 -11.73 -3.27 -21.63
C LEU A 111 -11.36 -2.39 -20.42
N ILE A 112 -11.48 -1.05 -20.50
CA ILE A 112 -11.28 -0.18 -19.33
C ILE A 112 -12.31 -0.52 -18.25
N LEU A 113 -13.57 -0.66 -18.64
CA LEU A 113 -14.66 -0.94 -17.72
C LEU A 113 -14.51 -2.34 -17.12
N ALA A 114 -14.06 -3.33 -17.90
CA ALA A 114 -13.80 -4.69 -17.44
C ALA A 114 -12.75 -4.76 -16.33
N VAL A 115 -11.76 -3.84 -16.30
CA VAL A 115 -10.79 -3.75 -15.21
C VAL A 115 -11.32 -2.90 -14.05
N THR A 116 -11.98 -1.79 -14.36
CA THR A 116 -12.36 -0.79 -13.35
C THR A 116 -13.57 -1.22 -12.52
N VAL A 117 -14.57 -1.87 -13.14
CA VAL A 117 -15.82 -2.27 -12.47
C VAL A 117 -15.57 -3.32 -11.39
N PRO A 118 -14.84 -4.43 -11.61
CA PRO A 118 -14.54 -5.40 -10.56
C PRO A 118 -13.76 -4.78 -9.39
N ALA A 119 -12.85 -3.85 -9.67
CA ALA A 119 -12.11 -3.15 -8.63
C ALA A 119 -13.02 -2.32 -7.71
N ILE A 120 -14.06 -1.68 -8.25
CA ILE A 120 -15.06 -0.91 -7.48
C ILE A 120 -15.96 -1.83 -6.66
N LEU A 121 -16.36 -2.98 -7.22
CA LEU A 121 -17.17 -3.97 -6.51
C LEU A 121 -16.49 -4.49 -5.24
N LEU A 122 -15.16 -4.40 -5.16
CA LEU A 122 -14.39 -4.78 -3.97
C LEU A 122 -14.35 -3.68 -2.89
N PHE A 123 -14.77 -2.45 -3.16
CA PHE A 123 -14.73 -1.35 -2.17
C PHE A 123 -15.50 -1.60 -0.87
N PRO A 124 -16.71 -2.22 -0.89
CA PRO A 124 -17.44 -2.51 0.34
C PRO A 124 -16.67 -3.46 1.27
N PHE A 125 -15.92 -4.42 0.72
CA PHE A 125 -15.11 -5.37 1.49
C PHE A 125 -14.00 -4.70 2.28
N TRP A 126 -13.57 -3.49 1.88
CA TRP A 126 -12.54 -2.73 2.58
C TRP A 126 -12.94 -2.34 4.01
N LYS A 127 -14.25 -2.25 4.30
CA LYS A 127 -14.75 -1.97 5.66
C LYS A 127 -14.40 -3.08 6.65
N LEU A 128 -14.29 -4.32 6.19
CA LEU A 128 -13.99 -5.49 7.02
C LEU A 128 -12.52 -5.57 7.45
N ILE A 129 -11.63 -4.88 6.72
CA ILE A 129 -10.20 -4.89 7.00
C ILE A 129 -9.92 -3.90 8.14
N PRO A 130 -9.40 -4.34 9.30
CA PRO A 130 -9.03 -3.43 10.38
C PRO A 130 -7.82 -2.57 9.99
N GLU A 131 -7.62 -1.44 10.67
CA GLU A 131 -6.40 -0.64 10.51
C GLU A 131 -5.17 -1.39 11.07
N SER A 132 -3.96 -1.05 10.61
CA SER A 132 -2.76 -1.76 11.04
C SER A 132 -2.48 -1.56 12.53
N PRO A 133 -2.27 -2.63 13.34
CA PRO A 133 -2.02 -2.50 14.77
C PRO A 133 -0.83 -1.60 15.11
N ARG A 134 0.22 -1.65 14.29
CA ARG A 134 1.41 -0.79 14.44
C ARG A 134 1.10 0.70 14.29
N TRP A 135 0.20 1.07 13.38
CA TRP A 135 -0.21 2.47 13.21
C TRP A 135 -1.11 2.91 14.38
N LEU A 136 -2.02 2.04 14.84
CA LEU A 136 -2.89 2.31 15.99
C LEU A 136 -2.06 2.59 17.26
N VAL A 137 -1.01 1.79 17.53
CA VAL A 137 -0.09 1.99 18.65
C VAL A 137 0.65 3.33 18.57
N ALA A 138 1.11 3.70 17.37
CA ALA A 138 1.80 4.98 17.16
C ALA A 138 0.90 6.20 17.39
N HIS A 139 -0.43 6.05 17.26
CA HIS A 139 -1.42 7.13 17.40
C HIS A 139 -2.18 7.09 18.73
N ASP A 140 -1.64 6.45 19.77
CA ASP A 140 -2.30 6.34 21.09
C ASP A 140 -3.62 5.55 21.10
N ARG A 141 -3.91 4.80 20.04
CA ARG A 141 -5.16 4.01 19.94
C ARG A 141 -4.92 2.59 20.42
N LEU A 142 -4.50 2.45 21.68
CA LEU A 142 -4.07 1.18 22.27
C LEU A 142 -5.23 0.19 22.39
N ASP A 143 -6.42 0.64 22.77
CA ASP A 143 -7.60 -0.23 22.92
C ASP A 143 -8.03 -0.85 21.56
N GLU A 144 -7.94 -0.07 20.48
CA GLU A 144 -8.21 -0.58 19.13
C GLU A 144 -7.10 -1.50 18.63
N ALA A 145 -5.83 -1.18 18.92
CA ALA A 145 -4.72 -2.07 18.59
C ALA A 145 -4.88 -3.43 19.28
N GLN A 146 -5.31 -3.41 20.55
CA GLN A 146 -5.57 -4.60 21.34
C GLN A 146 -6.70 -5.43 20.73
N SER A 147 -7.84 -4.82 20.41
CA SER A 147 -8.98 -5.55 19.83
C SER A 147 -8.65 -6.19 18.48
N VAL A 148 -7.86 -5.51 17.64
CA VAL A 148 -7.39 -6.08 16.36
C VAL A 148 -6.44 -7.26 16.60
N ILE A 149 -5.52 -7.17 17.57
CA ILE A 149 -4.62 -8.29 17.88
C ILE A 149 -5.36 -9.45 18.54
N GLU A 150 -6.37 -9.20 19.35
CA GLU A 150 -7.20 -10.25 19.94
C GLU A 150 -8.04 -10.95 18.86
N ALA A 151 -8.60 -10.20 17.91
CA ALA A 151 -9.38 -10.74 16.79
C ALA A 151 -8.54 -11.58 15.81
N PHE A 152 -7.29 -11.20 15.53
CA PHE A 152 -6.47 -11.83 14.48
C PHE A 152 -5.23 -12.59 14.98
N GLY A 153 -4.82 -12.38 16.24
CA GLY A 153 -3.57 -12.88 16.83
C GLY A 153 -3.74 -14.00 17.86
N GLY A 154 -4.96 -14.27 18.32
CA GLY A 154 -5.24 -15.39 19.22
C GLY A 154 -5.05 -16.73 18.52
N LYS A 155 -4.04 -17.52 18.91
CA LYS A 155 -4.04 -18.96 18.59
C LYS A 155 -5.12 -19.60 19.46
N LYS A 156 -6.02 -20.39 18.87
CA LYS A 156 -7.08 -21.15 19.57
C LYS A 156 -6.62 -21.86 20.86
N ASN A 157 -5.34 -22.24 20.94
CA ASN A 157 -4.75 -22.97 22.08
C ASN A 157 -3.92 -22.12 23.06
N LYS A 158 -3.79 -20.81 22.84
CA LYS A 158 -3.11 -19.87 23.76
C LYS A 158 -3.88 -18.54 23.76
N PRO A 159 -4.89 -18.40 24.63
CA PRO A 159 -5.58 -17.12 24.77
C PRO A 159 -4.54 -16.06 25.18
N LEU A 160 -4.56 -14.92 24.49
CA LEU A 160 -3.73 -13.80 24.90
C LEU A 160 -4.28 -13.27 26.22
N ASN A 161 -3.42 -13.15 27.22
CA ASN A 161 -3.76 -12.42 28.43
C ASN A 161 -3.80 -10.92 28.07
N SER A 162 -5.00 -10.33 28.11
CA SER A 162 -5.25 -8.94 27.74
C SER A 162 -4.36 -7.95 28.50
N GLU A 163 -4.04 -8.22 29.77
CA GLU A 163 -3.18 -7.37 30.60
C GLU A 163 -1.73 -7.38 30.09
N VAL A 164 -1.21 -8.58 29.78
CA VAL A 164 0.13 -8.75 29.24
C VAL A 164 0.24 -8.14 27.84
N LEU A 165 -0.81 -8.27 27.01
CA LEU A 165 -0.86 -7.65 25.70
C LEU A 165 -0.83 -6.12 25.81
N ARG A 166 -1.60 -5.53 26.73
CA ARG A 166 -1.62 -4.08 26.94
C ARG A 166 -0.26 -3.55 27.36
N ALA A 167 0.40 -4.20 28.32
CA ALA A 167 1.76 -3.85 28.73
C ALA A 167 2.78 -3.93 27.58
N LEU A 168 2.67 -4.95 26.71
CA LEU A 168 3.52 -5.08 25.52
C LEU A 168 3.27 -3.96 24.50
N LEU A 169 2.00 -3.57 24.29
CA LEU A 169 1.66 -2.47 23.36
C LEU A 169 2.21 -1.13 23.85
N GLU A 170 2.15 -0.86 25.16
CA GLU A 170 2.75 0.32 25.77
C GLU A 170 4.28 0.34 25.64
N ASP A 171 4.94 -0.80 25.80
CA ASP A 171 6.39 -0.92 25.62
C ASP A 171 6.80 -0.67 24.15
N VAL A 172 6.09 -1.30 23.21
CA VAL A 172 6.30 -1.07 21.76
C VAL A 172 6.10 0.41 21.42
N ARG A 173 5.10 1.06 22.01
CA ARG A 173 4.89 2.49 21.80
C ARG A 173 6.05 3.32 22.32
N ARG A 174 6.54 3.02 23.53
CA ARG A 174 7.69 3.73 24.11
C ARG A 174 8.93 3.61 23.23
N ASP A 175 9.23 2.41 22.74
CA ASP A 175 10.32 2.16 21.79
C ASP A 175 10.12 2.92 20.47
N GLN A 176 8.90 2.93 19.91
CA GLN A 176 8.57 3.70 18.71
C GLN A 176 8.81 5.21 18.91
N LEU A 177 8.30 5.79 20.00
CA LEU A 177 8.47 7.21 20.31
C LEU A 177 9.95 7.58 20.53
N GLN A 178 10.72 6.70 21.19
CA GLN A 178 12.17 6.91 21.36
C GLN A 178 12.89 6.92 20.01
N ARG A 179 12.58 5.96 19.13
CA ARG A 179 13.15 5.90 17.78
C ARG A 179 12.76 7.10 16.94
N GLU A 180 11.53 7.60 17.05
CA GLU A 180 11.10 8.81 16.36
C GLU A 180 11.83 10.06 16.87
N ARG A 181 12.01 10.20 18.20
CA ARG A 181 12.78 11.31 18.78
C ARG A 181 14.25 11.28 18.33
N GLN A 182 14.81 10.10 18.17
CA GLN A 182 16.19 9.90 17.71
C GLN A 182 16.31 9.86 16.18
N ALA A 183 15.19 9.89 15.43
CA ALA A 183 15.21 9.76 13.99
C ALA A 183 15.80 11.02 13.34
N LYS A 184 16.98 10.86 12.73
CA LYS A 184 17.56 11.91 11.89
C LYS A 184 16.71 12.07 10.62
N LYS A 185 16.47 13.32 10.22
CA LYS A 185 15.89 13.62 8.91
C LYS A 185 16.96 13.37 7.85
N TYR A 186 16.69 12.41 6.97
CA TYR A 186 17.57 12.09 5.85
C TYR A 186 17.01 12.70 4.57
N THR A 187 17.89 13.32 3.80
CA THR A 187 17.58 13.83 2.47
C THR A 187 17.80 12.75 1.41
N PRO A 188 17.20 12.86 0.21
CA PRO A 188 17.40 11.87 -0.85
C PRO A 188 18.87 11.73 -1.28
N ILE A 189 19.64 12.81 -1.14
CA ILE A 189 21.08 12.86 -1.45
C ILE A 189 21.89 12.03 -0.44
N ASP A 190 21.41 11.89 0.80
CA ASP A 190 22.06 11.08 1.83
C ASP A 190 22.08 9.59 1.49
N LEU A 191 21.21 9.14 0.58
CA LEU A 191 21.19 7.75 0.10
C LEU A 191 22.50 7.40 -0.63
N PHE A 192 23.12 8.37 -1.28
CA PHE A 192 24.34 8.19 -2.05
C PHE A 192 25.62 8.43 -1.24
N ARG A 193 25.53 8.95 -0.02
CA ARG A 193 26.72 9.20 0.81
C ARG A 193 27.42 7.90 1.23
N PRO A 194 26.74 6.88 1.81
CA PRO A 194 27.41 5.66 2.26
C PRO A 194 27.67 4.69 1.10
N PRO A 195 28.87 4.08 0.99
CA PRO A 195 29.19 3.13 -0.09
C PRO A 195 28.28 1.88 -0.08
N LYS A 196 27.89 1.41 1.10
CA LYS A 196 26.94 0.28 1.25
C LYS A 196 25.55 0.63 0.69
N MET A 197 25.03 1.81 0.98
CA MET A 197 23.72 2.26 0.53
C MET A 197 23.69 2.51 -0.98
N ARG A 198 24.78 3.02 -1.56
CA ARG A 198 24.95 3.12 -3.01
C ARG A 198 24.83 1.77 -3.71
N LYS A 199 25.53 0.75 -3.21
CA LYS A 199 25.48 -0.60 -3.78
C LYS A 199 24.06 -1.17 -3.78
N TRP A 200 23.35 -1.09 -2.66
CA TRP A 200 21.96 -1.55 -2.58
C TRP A 200 21.02 -0.76 -3.49
N THR A 201 21.20 0.56 -3.57
CA THR A 201 20.42 1.42 -4.46
C THR A 201 20.65 1.05 -5.92
N ALA A 202 21.90 0.80 -6.32
CA ALA A 202 22.25 0.38 -7.68
C ALA A 202 21.67 -0.99 -8.03
N ILE A 203 21.79 -1.98 -7.14
CA ILE A 203 21.20 -3.31 -7.33
C ILE A 203 19.68 -3.20 -7.51
N MET A 204 19.01 -2.42 -6.66
CA MET A 204 17.57 -2.20 -6.80
C MET A 204 17.23 -1.52 -8.13
N CYS A 205 17.91 -0.44 -8.50
CA CYS A 205 17.67 0.22 -9.79
C CYS A 205 17.89 -0.71 -10.98
N TYR A 206 18.89 -1.60 -10.91
CA TYR A 206 19.18 -2.59 -11.94
C TYR A 206 18.06 -3.64 -12.03
N GLN A 207 17.61 -4.22 -10.91
CA GLN A 207 16.49 -5.17 -10.91
C GLN A 207 15.22 -4.56 -11.50
N TRP A 208 14.95 -3.30 -11.19
CA TRP A 208 13.80 -2.60 -11.77
C TRP A 208 13.98 -2.32 -13.26
N TYR A 209 15.17 -1.94 -13.70
CA TYR A 209 15.47 -1.79 -15.13
C TYR A 209 15.24 -3.09 -15.91
N GLU A 210 15.66 -4.24 -15.38
CA GLU A 210 15.40 -5.55 -16.00
C GLU A 210 13.90 -5.88 -16.12
N ILE A 211 13.08 -5.50 -15.14
CA ILE A 211 11.63 -5.76 -15.18
C ILE A 211 10.92 -4.90 -16.25
N PHE A 212 11.44 -3.71 -16.55
CA PHE A 212 10.86 -2.78 -17.52
C PHE A 212 11.40 -2.94 -18.95
N LEU A 213 12.38 -3.83 -19.16
CA LEU A 213 12.94 -4.15 -20.47
C LEU A 213 12.15 -5.29 -21.13
#